data_AF-A0A2V4DMM3-F1
#
_entry.id   AF-A0A2V4DMM3-F1
#
_cell.length_a   1.000
_cell.length_b   1.000
_cell.length_c   1.000
_cell.angle_alpha   90.00
_cell.angle_beta   90.00
_cell.angle_gamma   90.00
#
_symmetry.space_group_name_H-M   'P 1'
#
loop_
_entity.id
_entity.type
_entity.pdbx_description
1 polymer ?
#
loop_
_entity_poly.entity_id
_entity_poly.type
_entity_poly.pdbx_seq_one_letter_code
_entity_poly.pdbx_strand_id
1 'polypeptide(L)'
;NYQGETSITKNNFPTTGSHGLYFYLLFGGITPEAVLAANGSTVQSIEGGNVSLSLSVSKTTEWEHGEHGPIPYGLAEPAIKITLIGPRFNSTDKNFRPMTFRLYADSNKSTLIYEFKLMRWFIANPEIVFNNETRFEPPIGSNDEALSYQSKARDYCKSLGSGYRLPDVNEFSNTNPDDGWIGGYINEYATYARRQLSYQENRKWIGGIANEWGCMAEDDLYDPGHNMFCQTYTETDWNAYNYWTNNVATNTELPENEGKPFLYRVEGKTRVLHLNAFEIRAACVTP
;
A
#
# COMPACT_ATOMS: atom_id res chain seq x y z
N ASN A 1 14.51 13.89 -1.34
CA ASN A 1 15.14 13.30 -2.54
C ASN A 1 14.99 11.79 -2.38
N TYR A 2 14.30 11.13 -3.32
CA TYR A 2 13.99 9.68 -3.26
C TYR A 2 14.86 8.84 -4.21
N GLN A 3 15.93 9.41 -4.76
CA GLN A 3 16.80 8.71 -5.71
C GLN A 3 17.76 7.75 -4.98
N GLY A 4 17.80 6.51 -5.46
CA GLY A 4 18.65 5.44 -4.97
C GLY A 4 18.25 4.88 -3.61
N GLU A 5 18.72 3.67 -3.32
CA GLU A 5 18.42 2.95 -2.07
C GLU A 5 18.82 3.74 -0.82
N THR A 6 19.91 4.52 -0.87
CA THR A 6 20.35 5.36 0.26
C THR A 6 19.35 6.45 0.67
N SER A 7 18.30 6.69 -0.13
CA SER A 7 17.22 7.59 0.24
C SER A 7 16.30 7.03 1.31
N ILE A 8 16.25 5.70 1.51
CA ILE A 8 15.41 5.04 2.52
C ILE A 8 15.75 5.56 3.93
N THR A 9 17.03 5.79 4.23
CA THR A 9 17.46 6.27 5.56
C THR A 9 17.47 7.79 5.69
N LYS A 10 17.02 8.52 4.66
CA LYS A 10 17.04 10.00 4.61
C LYS A 10 15.64 10.61 4.57
N ASN A 11 14.61 9.80 4.46
CA ASN A 11 13.22 10.24 4.41
C ASN A 11 12.42 9.46 5.45
N ASN A 12 11.33 10.05 5.93
CA ASN A 12 10.42 9.37 6.84
C ASN A 12 9.32 8.65 6.08
N PHE A 13 8.80 7.59 6.70
CA PHE A 13 7.57 6.92 6.28
C PHE A 13 6.35 7.83 6.47
N PRO A 14 5.31 7.74 5.62
CA PRO A 14 5.23 7.01 4.35
C PRO A 14 5.63 7.86 3.13
N THR A 15 5.93 7.18 2.01
CA THR A 15 6.01 7.77 0.65
C THR A 15 4.83 7.38 -0.25
N THR A 16 4.12 6.32 0.10
CA THR A 16 2.90 5.86 -0.58
C THR A 16 1.71 6.00 0.36
N GLY A 17 0.50 6.15 -0.17
CA GLY A 17 -0.70 6.20 0.66
C GLY A 17 -1.94 5.71 -0.06
N SER A 18 -2.97 5.42 0.73
CA SER A 18 -4.33 5.11 0.30
C SER A 18 -5.28 5.57 1.40
N HIS A 19 -6.54 5.80 1.06
CA HIS A 19 -7.56 6.18 2.04
C HIS A 19 -7.66 5.11 3.15
N GLY A 20 -7.78 5.56 4.40
CA GLY A 20 -8.01 4.72 5.57
C GLY A 20 -6.75 4.03 6.13
N LEU A 21 -5.61 4.09 5.43
CA LEU A 21 -4.35 3.61 5.98
C LEU A 21 -3.89 4.51 7.13
N TYR A 22 -3.35 3.93 8.20
CA TYR A 22 -2.93 4.68 9.37
C TYR A 22 -1.64 4.17 9.99
N PHE A 23 -0.98 5.02 10.75
CA PHE A 23 0.20 4.64 11.53
C PHE A 23 0.23 5.38 12.85
N TYR A 24 1.09 4.93 13.74
CA TYR A 24 1.26 5.51 15.07
C TYR A 24 2.60 6.22 15.17
N LEU A 25 2.59 7.40 15.79
CA LEU A 25 3.81 8.05 16.26
C LEU A 25 3.90 7.96 17.78
N LEU A 26 5.03 7.43 18.24
CA LEU A 26 5.45 7.37 19.63
C LEU A 26 6.42 8.52 19.89
N PHE A 27 6.28 9.16 21.06
CA PHE A 27 7.04 10.35 21.38
C PHE A 27 7.77 10.21 22.70
N GLY A 28 9.03 10.65 22.71
CA GLY A 28 9.80 10.88 23.93
C GLY A 28 9.77 12.35 24.32
N GLY A 29 9.47 12.65 25.59
CA GLY A 29 9.52 14.02 26.12
C GLY A 29 8.32 14.93 25.81
N ILE A 30 7.33 14.45 25.06
CA ILE A 30 6.04 15.12 24.83
C ILE A 30 4.91 14.09 24.81
N THR A 31 3.72 14.45 25.29
CA THR A 31 2.57 13.53 25.28
C THR A 31 1.81 13.61 23.94
N PRO A 32 1.12 12.53 23.53
CA PRO A 32 0.23 12.56 22.38
C PRO A 32 -0.80 13.69 22.45
N GLU A 33 -1.41 13.95 23.61
CA GLU A 33 -2.40 15.02 23.78
C GLU A 33 -1.82 16.40 23.47
N ALA A 34 -0.57 16.66 23.88
CA ALA A 34 0.11 17.92 23.59
C ALA A 34 0.40 18.06 22.09
N VAL A 35 0.82 16.98 21.42
CA VAL A 35 0.98 16.96 19.95
C VAL A 35 -0.35 17.20 19.25
N LEU A 36 -1.44 16.56 19.69
CA LEU A 36 -2.78 16.79 19.14
C LEU A 36 -3.21 18.25 19.33
N ALA A 37 -3.00 18.83 20.52
CA ALA A 37 -3.33 20.22 20.81
C ALA A 37 -2.51 21.22 19.97
N ALA A 38 -1.25 20.89 19.67
CA ALA A 38 -0.37 21.71 18.84
C ALA A 38 -0.79 21.74 17.36
N ASN A 39 -1.27 20.61 16.83
CA ASN A 39 -1.52 20.44 15.39
C ASN A 39 -3.00 20.50 15.01
N GLY A 40 -3.90 20.22 15.95
CA GLY A 40 -5.31 19.95 15.70
C GLY A 40 -5.57 18.51 15.24
N SER A 41 -6.85 18.13 15.19
CA SER A 41 -7.29 16.80 14.73
C SER A 41 -7.24 16.61 13.22
N THR A 42 -7.02 17.67 12.45
CA THR A 42 -6.89 17.61 11.00
C THR A 42 -5.69 18.42 10.55
N VAL A 43 -4.77 17.76 9.84
CA VAL A 43 -3.57 18.39 9.29
C VAL A 43 -3.65 18.37 7.78
N GLN A 44 -3.54 19.55 7.18
CA GLN A 44 -3.45 19.72 5.73
C GLN A 44 -1.98 19.67 5.29
N SER A 45 -1.76 19.27 4.04
CA SER A 45 -0.42 19.34 3.46
C SER A 45 0.02 20.79 3.26
N ILE A 46 1.33 21.01 3.24
CA ILE A 46 1.93 22.34 3.06
C ILE A 46 1.56 22.91 1.68
N GLU A 47 1.59 22.05 0.67
CA GLU A 47 1.27 22.40 -0.71
C GLU A 47 -0.24 22.48 -0.97
N GLY A 48 -1.07 22.06 -0.01
CA GLY A 48 -2.49 21.81 -0.19
C GLY A 48 -2.77 20.64 -1.16
N GLY A 49 -4.03 20.22 -1.21
CA GLY A 49 -4.48 19.13 -2.07
C GLY A 49 -5.65 18.38 -1.46
N ASN A 50 -5.89 17.18 -1.96
CA ASN A 50 -7.06 16.39 -1.60
C ASN A 50 -6.79 15.31 -0.56
N VAL A 51 -5.58 15.29 0.04
CA VAL A 51 -5.24 14.40 1.14
C VAL A 51 -5.00 15.24 2.39
N SER A 52 -5.60 14.81 3.50
CA SER A 52 -5.40 15.33 4.84
C SER A 52 -5.05 14.20 5.80
N LEU A 53 -4.52 14.56 6.96
CA LEU A 53 -4.31 13.62 8.06
C LEU A 53 -5.40 13.83 9.10
N SER A 54 -6.03 12.75 9.54
CA SER A 54 -6.85 12.73 10.75
C SER A 54 -6.00 12.27 11.92
N LEU A 55 -5.86 13.11 12.93
CA LEU A 55 -5.08 12.84 14.13
C LEU A 55 -6.00 12.54 15.31
N SER A 56 -5.69 11.47 16.03
CA SER A 56 -6.33 11.15 17.31
C SER A 56 -5.32 10.60 18.31
N VAL A 57 -5.57 10.88 19.60
CA VAL A 57 -4.85 10.19 20.68
C VAL A 57 -5.39 8.77 20.77
N SER A 58 -4.48 7.80 20.78
CA SER A 58 -4.82 6.40 20.85
C SER A 58 -3.72 5.62 21.56
N LYS A 59 -3.82 4.30 21.53
CA LYS A 59 -2.70 3.41 21.83
C LYS A 59 -2.35 2.63 20.57
N THR A 60 -1.08 2.28 20.42
CA THR A 60 -0.68 1.29 19.42
C THR A 60 -1.44 -0.01 19.69
N THR A 61 -1.59 -0.85 18.66
CA THR A 61 -1.95 -2.25 18.89
C THR A 61 -0.89 -2.92 19.76
N GLU A 62 -1.27 -4.00 20.45
CA GLU A 62 -0.28 -4.94 20.97
C GLU A 62 0.37 -5.64 19.78
N TRP A 63 1.69 -5.75 19.78
CA TRP A 63 2.44 -6.44 18.74
C TRP A 63 2.86 -7.79 19.29
N GLU A 64 2.68 -8.83 18.48
CA GLU A 64 3.19 -10.15 18.82
C GLU A 64 4.70 -10.06 19.05
N HIS A 65 5.12 -10.44 20.24
CA HIS A 65 6.48 -10.29 20.74
C HIS A 65 7.05 -11.63 21.22
N GLY A 66 6.52 -12.73 20.66
CA GLY A 66 6.95 -14.10 20.95
C GLY A 66 8.40 -14.37 20.51
N GLU A 67 8.62 -15.34 19.63
CA GLU A 67 9.97 -15.85 19.31
C GLU A 67 10.93 -14.84 18.64
N HIS A 68 10.51 -13.60 18.36
CA HIS A 68 11.22 -12.68 17.46
C HIS A 68 11.49 -11.28 18.02
N GLY A 69 11.20 -11.01 19.31
CA GLY A 69 11.48 -9.69 19.91
C GLY A 69 11.81 -9.75 21.41
N PRO A 70 12.63 -8.83 21.95
CA PRO A 70 12.85 -8.77 23.39
C PRO A 70 11.59 -8.28 24.12
N ILE A 71 11.23 -8.90 25.24
CA ILE A 71 10.31 -8.28 26.22
C ILE A 71 11.01 -6.98 26.74
N PRO A 72 10.34 -5.81 26.79
CA PRO A 72 8.90 -5.56 26.72
C PRO A 72 8.40 -4.98 25.38
N TYR A 73 9.12 -5.13 24.28
CA TYR A 73 8.63 -4.64 22.99
C TYR A 73 7.31 -5.33 22.63
N GLY A 74 6.33 -4.57 22.15
CA GLY A 74 5.03 -5.09 21.72
C GLY A 74 3.86 -4.88 22.68
N LEU A 75 4.06 -4.21 23.83
CA LEU A 75 2.94 -3.68 24.60
C LEU A 75 2.31 -2.46 23.92
N ALA A 76 1.02 -2.25 24.14
CA ALA A 76 0.31 -1.07 23.64
C ALA A 76 0.83 0.21 24.31
N GLU A 77 1.30 1.16 23.52
CA GLU A 77 1.88 2.44 24.00
C GLU A 77 1.00 3.64 23.61
N PRO A 78 0.91 4.68 24.46
CA PRO A 78 0.25 5.93 24.08
C PRO A 78 0.89 6.56 22.85
N ALA A 79 0.06 6.89 21.86
CA ALA A 79 0.53 7.37 20.57
C ALA A 79 -0.45 8.38 19.95
N ILE A 80 0.03 9.10 18.94
CA ILE A 80 -0.87 9.72 17.96
C ILE A 80 -1.12 8.72 16.84
N LYS A 81 -2.38 8.35 16.64
CA LYS A 81 -2.84 7.66 15.43
C LYS A 81 -3.01 8.70 14.32
N ILE A 82 -2.34 8.48 13.19
CA ILE A 82 -2.39 9.31 12.00
C ILE A 82 -3.06 8.49 10.91
N THR A 83 -4.29 8.85 10.54
CA THR A 83 -5.03 8.23 9.43
C THR A 83 -4.93 9.11 8.18
N LEU A 84 -4.63 8.50 7.04
CA LEU A 84 -4.63 9.15 5.74
C LEU A 84 -6.07 9.24 5.19
N ILE A 85 -6.56 10.46 5.02
CA ILE A 85 -7.87 10.74 4.44
C ILE A 85 -7.66 11.39 3.09
N GLY A 86 -8.03 10.70 2.01
CA GLY A 86 -7.85 11.23 0.66
C GLY A 86 -8.83 10.63 -0.35
N PRO A 87 -8.59 10.85 -1.65
CA PRO A 87 -9.46 10.33 -2.68
C PRO A 87 -9.52 8.80 -2.69
N ARG A 88 -10.71 8.26 -2.94
CA ARG A 88 -10.98 6.82 -3.08
C ARG A 88 -11.88 6.54 -4.27
N PHE A 89 -12.25 5.28 -4.49
CA PHE A 89 -12.91 4.83 -5.71
C PHE A 89 -14.22 5.58 -6.02
N ASN A 90 -14.96 5.97 -4.97
CA ASN A 90 -16.23 6.71 -5.06
C ASN A 90 -16.10 8.23 -4.89
N SER A 91 -14.89 8.78 -4.74
CA SER A 91 -14.70 10.23 -4.60
C SER A 91 -15.01 10.96 -5.90
N THR A 92 -15.67 12.12 -5.82
CA THR A 92 -15.92 12.97 -6.99
C THR A 92 -14.61 13.52 -7.58
N ASP A 93 -13.71 13.99 -6.71
CA ASP A 93 -12.37 14.44 -7.10
C ASP A 93 -11.33 13.38 -6.72
N LYS A 94 -10.61 12.86 -7.73
CA LYS A 94 -9.57 11.86 -7.57
C LYS A 94 -8.16 12.42 -7.69
N ASN A 95 -8.01 13.72 -7.93
CA ASN A 95 -6.71 14.34 -8.14
C ASN A 95 -5.78 14.13 -6.94
N PHE A 96 -4.56 13.70 -7.25
CA PHE A 96 -3.46 13.64 -6.29
C PHE A 96 -2.21 14.24 -6.91
N ARG A 97 -1.39 14.84 -6.06
CA ARG A 97 -0.04 15.30 -6.37
C ARG A 97 0.85 15.06 -5.16
N PRO A 98 2.17 14.88 -5.35
CA PRO A 98 3.08 14.72 -4.23
C PRO A 98 2.96 15.87 -3.22
N MET A 99 2.88 15.55 -1.94
CA MET A 99 2.60 16.54 -0.90
C MET A 99 3.24 16.18 0.44
N THR A 100 3.58 17.22 1.20
CA THR A 100 4.37 17.15 2.43
C THR A 100 3.49 17.49 3.62
N PHE A 101 3.63 16.69 4.68
CA PHE A 101 2.96 16.93 5.96
C PHE A 101 3.99 17.17 7.05
N ARG A 102 3.65 18.06 7.99
CA ARG A 102 4.47 18.39 9.14
C ARG A 102 3.65 18.33 10.40
N LEU A 103 4.24 17.76 11.44
CA LEU A 103 3.74 17.80 12.80
C LEU A 103 4.72 18.54 13.69
N TYR A 104 4.19 19.32 14.62
CA TYR A 104 4.94 20.19 15.50
C TYR A 104 4.72 19.84 16.98
N ALA A 105 5.71 20.09 17.83
CA ALA A 105 5.57 19.92 19.28
C ALA A 105 4.75 21.04 19.93
N ASP A 106 4.65 22.19 19.28
CA ASP A 106 4.06 23.41 19.84
C ASP A 106 3.10 24.09 18.87
N SER A 107 2.07 24.75 19.41
CA SER A 107 1.04 25.44 18.62
C SER A 107 1.59 26.62 17.80
N ASN A 108 2.75 27.17 18.17
CA ASN A 108 3.43 28.21 17.40
C ASN A 108 4.18 27.65 16.19
N LYS A 109 4.18 26.32 16.01
CA LYS A 109 4.83 25.59 14.91
C LYS A 109 6.33 25.88 14.79
N SER A 110 6.99 26.09 15.92
CA SER A 110 8.42 26.41 15.98
C SER A 110 9.31 25.17 16.03
N THR A 111 8.81 24.06 16.57
CA THR A 111 9.54 22.81 16.76
C THR A 111 8.93 21.70 15.92
N LEU A 112 9.56 21.37 14.79
CA LEU A 112 9.16 20.25 13.93
C LEU A 112 9.53 18.92 14.59
N ILE A 113 8.56 18.00 14.71
CA ILE A 113 8.78 16.67 15.30
C ILE A 113 8.67 15.53 14.28
N TYR A 114 7.91 15.75 13.21
CA TYR A 114 7.78 14.77 12.14
C TYR A 114 7.47 15.45 10.82
N GLU A 115 8.16 15.04 9.76
CA GLU A 115 7.88 15.45 8.38
C GLU A 115 7.94 14.23 7.49
N PHE A 116 6.93 14.04 6.66
CA PHE A 116 6.95 13.03 5.60
C PHE A 116 6.30 13.60 4.35
N LYS A 117 6.57 12.94 3.22
CA LYS A 117 6.02 13.35 1.93
C LYS A 117 5.46 12.13 1.19
N LEU A 118 4.17 12.21 0.90
CA LEU A 118 3.51 11.28 0.00
C LEU A 118 3.91 11.64 -1.43
N MET A 119 4.44 10.65 -2.13
CA MET A 119 4.88 10.72 -3.51
C MET A 119 3.89 10.06 -4.45
N ARG A 120 3.17 9.04 -3.99
CA ARG A 120 2.17 8.29 -4.77
C ARG A 120 0.94 8.01 -3.93
N TRP A 121 -0.21 8.00 -4.61
CA TRP A 121 -1.48 7.65 -4.00
C TRP A 121 -2.13 6.50 -4.75
N PHE A 122 -2.66 5.56 -3.99
CA PHE A 122 -3.36 4.39 -4.48
C PHE A 122 -4.86 4.52 -4.20
N ILE A 123 -5.65 4.09 -5.17
CA ILE A 123 -7.10 3.91 -5.05
C ILE A 123 -7.40 2.44 -5.33
N ALA A 124 -7.71 1.67 -4.28
CA ALA A 124 -8.26 0.33 -4.43
C ALA A 124 -9.78 0.42 -4.68
N ASN A 125 -10.30 -0.49 -5.51
CA ASN A 125 -11.74 -0.65 -5.70
C ASN A 125 -12.20 -1.97 -5.06
N PRO A 126 -12.95 -1.92 -3.94
CA PRO A 126 -13.44 -3.12 -3.28
C PRO A 126 -14.70 -3.70 -3.94
N GLU A 127 -15.38 -2.97 -4.82
CA GLU A 127 -16.71 -3.32 -5.34
C GLU A 127 -16.63 -4.11 -6.65
N ILE A 128 -15.70 -3.76 -7.55
CA ILE A 128 -15.63 -4.37 -8.90
C ILE A 128 -14.69 -5.58 -8.91
N VAL A 129 -15.20 -6.71 -9.41
CA VAL A 129 -14.41 -7.91 -9.72
C VAL A 129 -13.98 -7.83 -11.19
N PHE A 130 -12.68 -7.92 -11.44
CA PHE A 130 -12.07 -7.87 -12.78
C PHE A 130 -11.63 -9.26 -13.23
N ASN A 131 -12.44 -10.28 -12.99
CA ASN A 131 -12.36 -11.58 -13.64
C ASN A 131 -13.79 -12.07 -13.85
N ASN A 132 -14.03 -13.38 -14.02
CA ASN A 132 -15.38 -13.88 -14.22
C ASN A 132 -16.35 -13.30 -13.17
N GLU A 133 -17.44 -12.69 -13.64
CA GLU A 133 -18.32 -11.80 -12.87
C GLU A 133 -19.14 -12.54 -11.81
N THR A 134 -19.06 -13.88 -11.78
CA THR A 134 -19.75 -14.71 -10.80
C THR A 134 -18.75 -15.56 -10.00
N ARG A 135 -18.93 -15.59 -8.67
CA ARG A 135 -18.13 -16.36 -7.70
C ARG A 135 -18.10 -17.88 -7.96
N PHE A 136 -18.90 -18.36 -8.91
CA PHE A 136 -19.22 -19.77 -9.14
C PHE A 136 -18.85 -20.29 -10.53
N GLU A 137 -18.42 -19.41 -11.45
CA GLU A 137 -17.98 -19.85 -12.76
C GLU A 137 -16.52 -20.32 -12.75
N PRO A 138 -16.13 -21.17 -13.72
CA PRO A 138 -14.77 -21.68 -13.78
C PRO A 138 -13.78 -20.50 -13.83
N PRO A 139 -12.64 -20.66 -13.15
CA PRO A 139 -11.60 -19.65 -13.14
C PRO A 139 -11.09 -19.38 -14.56
N ILE A 140 -10.43 -18.23 -14.75
CA ILE A 140 -9.93 -17.73 -16.05
C ILE A 140 -9.38 -18.88 -16.88
N GLY A 141 -10.03 -19.18 -18.02
CA GLY A 141 -9.85 -20.42 -18.77
C GLY A 141 -8.75 -20.35 -19.83
N SER A 142 -8.24 -19.16 -20.14
CA SER A 142 -7.14 -18.97 -21.11
C SER A 142 -6.31 -17.71 -20.82
N ASN A 143 -5.12 -17.63 -21.41
CA ASN A 143 -4.28 -16.44 -21.30
C ASN A 143 -4.89 -15.22 -22.01
N ASP A 144 -5.53 -15.40 -23.17
CA ASP A 144 -6.20 -14.30 -23.88
C ASP A 144 -7.33 -13.69 -23.06
N GLU A 145 -8.08 -14.54 -22.35
CA GLU A 145 -9.10 -14.10 -21.41
C GLU A 145 -8.48 -13.34 -20.22
N ALA A 146 -7.38 -13.84 -19.65
CA ALA A 146 -6.65 -13.14 -18.60
C ALA A 146 -6.20 -11.74 -19.03
N LEU A 147 -5.63 -11.61 -20.23
CA LEU A 147 -5.16 -10.35 -20.79
C LEU A 147 -6.33 -9.38 -21.07
N SER A 148 -7.49 -9.90 -21.47
CA SER A 148 -8.72 -9.13 -21.63
C SER A 148 -9.19 -8.54 -20.29
N TYR A 149 -9.23 -9.35 -19.23
CA TYR A 149 -9.58 -8.88 -17.89
C TYR A 149 -8.57 -7.88 -17.31
N GLN A 150 -7.28 -8.13 -17.47
CA GLN A 150 -6.23 -7.18 -17.12
C GLN A 150 -6.39 -5.86 -17.89
N SER A 151 -6.83 -5.91 -19.15
CA SER A 151 -7.14 -4.70 -19.93
C SER A 151 -8.32 -3.92 -19.36
N LYS A 152 -9.39 -4.59 -18.92
CA LYS A 152 -10.50 -3.93 -18.22
C LYS A 152 -10.03 -3.21 -16.96
N ALA A 153 -9.13 -3.83 -16.19
CA ALA A 153 -8.53 -3.19 -15.01
C ALA A 153 -7.67 -1.96 -15.37
N ARG A 154 -6.89 -2.03 -16.47
CA ARG A 154 -6.17 -0.86 -17.00
C ARG A 154 -7.12 0.28 -17.38
N ASP A 155 -8.20 -0.03 -18.09
CA ASP A 155 -9.15 0.97 -18.56
C ASP A 155 -9.94 1.59 -17.41
N TYR A 156 -10.29 0.79 -16.40
CA TYR A 156 -10.82 1.30 -15.14
C TYR A 156 -9.85 2.29 -14.48
N CYS A 157 -8.58 1.93 -14.30
CA CYS A 157 -7.64 2.85 -13.67
C CYS A 157 -7.45 4.15 -14.45
N LYS A 158 -7.42 4.09 -15.79
CA LYS A 158 -7.39 5.31 -16.63
C LYS A 158 -8.65 6.16 -16.47
N SER A 159 -9.82 5.54 -16.32
CA SER A 159 -11.10 6.22 -16.15
C SER A 159 -11.20 7.04 -14.85
N LEU A 160 -10.36 6.75 -13.85
CA LEU A 160 -10.26 7.56 -12.63
C LEU A 160 -9.75 8.98 -12.91
N GLY A 161 -9.14 9.22 -14.09
CA GLY A 161 -8.56 10.50 -14.46
C GLY A 161 -7.20 10.74 -13.79
N SER A 162 -6.74 11.99 -13.80
CA SER A 162 -5.60 12.46 -12.98
C SER A 162 -4.29 11.68 -13.13
N GLY A 163 -4.11 10.96 -14.25
CA GLY A 163 -2.93 10.16 -14.54
C GLY A 163 -2.91 8.77 -13.89
N TYR A 164 -3.98 8.34 -13.22
CA TYR A 164 -4.03 6.98 -12.65
C TYR A 164 -3.85 5.90 -13.73
N ARG A 165 -3.15 4.85 -13.34
CA ARG A 165 -2.92 3.67 -14.16
C ARG A 165 -2.88 2.42 -13.30
N LEU A 166 -2.96 1.28 -13.97
CA LEU A 166 -2.69 0.00 -13.34
C LEU A 166 -1.21 -0.02 -12.87
N PRO A 167 -0.92 -0.35 -11.60
CA PRO A 167 0.44 -0.36 -11.08
C PRO A 167 1.26 -1.50 -11.70
N ASP A 168 2.55 -1.24 -11.87
CA ASP A 168 3.51 -2.30 -12.16
C ASP A 168 3.77 -3.12 -10.88
N VAL A 169 4.35 -4.31 -11.02
CA VAL A 169 4.65 -5.22 -9.90
C VAL A 169 5.47 -4.53 -8.79
N ASN A 170 6.52 -3.79 -9.18
CA ASN A 170 7.41 -3.04 -8.29
C ASN A 170 6.71 -1.94 -7.47
N GLU A 171 5.49 -1.56 -7.85
CA GLU A 171 4.72 -0.52 -7.17
C GLU A 171 3.77 -1.08 -6.12
N PHE A 172 3.54 -2.39 -6.14
CA PHE A 172 2.93 -3.10 -5.02
C PHE A 172 4.00 -3.60 -4.06
N SER A 173 5.01 -4.31 -4.57
CA SER A 173 5.96 -5.09 -3.79
C SER A 173 7.38 -4.98 -4.36
N ASN A 174 8.40 -5.24 -3.54
CA ASN A 174 9.79 -5.38 -3.99
C ASN A 174 10.24 -6.84 -4.12
N THR A 175 9.30 -7.77 -4.17
CA THR A 175 9.58 -9.19 -4.41
C THR A 175 10.04 -9.44 -5.85
N ASN A 176 10.88 -10.46 -6.01
CA ASN A 176 11.17 -11.08 -7.29
C ASN A 176 10.52 -12.46 -7.28
N PRO A 177 9.24 -12.59 -7.71
CA PRO A 177 8.64 -13.90 -7.83
C PRO A 177 9.41 -14.74 -8.85
N ASP A 178 9.37 -16.05 -8.65
CA ASP A 178 9.77 -17.01 -9.67
C ASP A 178 8.95 -16.75 -10.96
N ASP A 179 9.52 -17.07 -12.13
CA ASP A 179 8.96 -16.83 -13.46
C ASP A 179 9.07 -15.38 -14.01
N GLY A 180 10.30 -14.87 -14.14
CA GLY A 180 10.61 -13.84 -15.13
C GLY A 180 10.48 -12.38 -14.67
N TRP A 181 10.22 -12.12 -13.38
CA TRP A 181 10.28 -10.76 -12.81
C TRP A 181 11.56 -10.55 -11.98
N ILE A 182 12.33 -9.52 -12.35
CA ILE A 182 13.57 -9.11 -11.66
C ILE A 182 13.59 -7.62 -11.31
N GLY A 183 12.41 -6.96 -11.31
CA GLY A 183 12.28 -5.52 -11.06
C GLY A 183 12.14 -5.15 -9.57
N GLY A 184 12.19 -6.13 -8.68
CA GLY A 184 12.17 -5.94 -7.23
C GLY A 184 13.55 -5.66 -6.63
N TYR A 185 13.68 -5.87 -5.32
CA TYR A 185 14.93 -5.63 -4.60
C TYR A 185 15.96 -6.73 -4.91
N ILE A 186 17.20 -6.34 -5.20
CA ILE A 186 18.26 -7.21 -5.72
C ILE A 186 18.96 -7.92 -4.55
N ASN A 187 18.32 -8.92 -3.95
CA ASN A 187 19.00 -9.96 -3.15
C ASN A 187 18.11 -11.19 -2.91
N GLU A 188 18.08 -12.09 -3.89
CA GLU A 188 17.41 -13.40 -3.87
C GLU A 188 15.90 -13.38 -4.19
N TYR A 189 15.42 -14.52 -4.70
CA TYR A 189 14.01 -14.82 -4.92
C TYR A 189 13.31 -14.93 -3.57
N ALA A 190 12.98 -13.78 -2.97
CA ALA A 190 12.26 -13.74 -1.72
C ALA A 190 10.76 -13.80 -2.01
N THR A 191 10.08 -14.79 -1.42
CA THR A 191 8.62 -14.94 -1.52
C THR A 191 7.86 -13.78 -0.86
N TYR A 192 8.51 -13.02 0.03
CA TYR A 192 7.89 -11.95 0.83
C TYR A 192 8.57 -10.61 0.61
N ALA A 193 7.77 -9.54 0.62
CA ALA A 193 8.27 -8.18 0.49
C ALA A 193 9.16 -7.78 1.67
N ARG A 194 10.33 -7.22 1.39
CA ARG A 194 11.12 -6.54 2.43
C ARG A 194 10.41 -5.24 2.83
N ARG A 195 10.11 -5.09 4.12
CA ARG A 195 9.51 -3.88 4.71
C ARG A 195 10.53 -2.73 4.67
N GLN A 196 10.28 -1.72 3.83
CA GLN A 196 11.15 -0.56 3.65
C GLN A 196 10.42 0.56 2.88
N LEU A 197 10.97 1.78 2.94
CA LEU A 197 10.48 2.87 2.09
C LEU A 197 10.74 2.60 0.60
N SER A 198 9.83 3.08 -0.23
CA SER A 198 10.01 3.11 -1.67
C SER A 198 11.05 4.16 -2.05
N TYR A 199 11.85 3.85 -3.07
CA TYR A 199 12.81 4.79 -3.66
C TYR A 199 12.75 4.70 -5.19
N GLN A 200 13.41 5.63 -5.88
CA GLN A 200 13.50 5.65 -7.32
C GLN A 200 14.89 5.24 -7.78
N GLU A 201 14.94 4.32 -8.73
CA GLU A 201 16.16 3.94 -9.46
C GLU A 201 15.86 3.93 -10.96
N ASN A 202 16.66 4.63 -11.74
CA ASN A 202 16.46 4.74 -13.20
C ASN A 202 15.02 5.14 -13.60
N ARG A 203 14.42 6.08 -12.84
CA ARG A 203 13.02 6.55 -12.98
C ARG A 203 11.93 5.52 -12.69
N LYS A 204 12.28 4.34 -12.18
CA LYS A 204 11.33 3.34 -11.68
C LYS A 204 11.30 3.39 -10.17
N TRP A 205 10.13 3.19 -9.60
CA TRP A 205 10.01 2.99 -8.16
C TRP A 205 10.46 1.57 -7.80
N ILE A 206 11.32 1.43 -6.80
CA ILE A 206 11.66 0.16 -6.18
C ILE A 206 11.03 0.17 -4.80
N GLY A 207 10.14 -0.79 -4.58
CA GLY A 207 9.26 -0.77 -3.42
C GLY A 207 7.96 -0.02 -3.70
N GLY A 208 6.92 -0.53 -3.06
CA GLY A 208 5.55 -0.16 -3.31
C GLY A 208 4.75 -0.03 -2.03
N ILE A 209 3.44 0.03 -2.20
CA ILE A 209 2.53 0.22 -1.07
C ILE A 209 2.62 -0.92 -0.04
N ALA A 210 2.83 -2.18 -0.46
CA ALA A 210 2.98 -3.30 0.47
C ALA A 210 4.34 -3.31 1.19
N ASN A 211 5.37 -2.68 0.60
CA ASN A 211 6.68 -2.51 1.25
C ASN A 211 6.64 -1.53 2.40
N GLU A 212 5.73 -0.55 2.31
CA GLU A 212 5.58 0.52 3.28
C GLU A 212 4.47 0.21 4.29
N TRP A 213 3.36 -0.37 3.85
CA TRP A 213 2.17 -0.59 4.68
C TRP A 213 1.93 -2.04 5.10
N GLY A 214 2.45 -3.00 4.33
CA GLY A 214 2.35 -4.41 4.66
C GLY A 214 1.03 -4.96 4.13
N CYS A 215 0.38 -5.82 4.91
CA CYS A 215 -0.95 -6.27 4.56
C CYS A 215 -1.97 -5.16 4.85
N MET A 216 -2.72 -4.77 3.82
CA MET A 216 -3.63 -3.62 3.90
C MET A 216 -5.10 -4.02 4.04
N ALA A 217 -5.44 -5.30 3.91
CA ALA A 217 -6.83 -5.73 3.83
C ALA A 217 -7.62 -5.41 5.10
N GLU A 218 -8.86 -4.97 4.93
CA GLU A 218 -9.86 -5.01 5.98
C GLU A 218 -10.28 -6.46 6.27
N ASP A 219 -10.46 -6.79 7.55
CA ASP A 219 -10.81 -8.14 8.01
C ASP A 219 -12.30 -8.40 7.84
N ASP A 220 -12.71 -8.83 6.65
CA ASP A 220 -14.12 -9.17 6.39
C ASP A 220 -14.37 -10.67 6.24
N LEU A 221 -13.36 -11.51 6.46
CA LEU A 221 -13.49 -12.95 6.30
C LEU A 221 -13.18 -13.65 7.63
N TYR A 222 -14.24 -13.74 8.44
CA TYR A 222 -14.56 -14.79 9.43
C TYR A 222 -14.41 -14.55 10.94
N ASP A 223 -13.71 -13.52 11.43
CA ASP A 223 -13.69 -13.25 12.88
C ASP A 223 -13.18 -11.83 13.17
N PRO A 224 -13.98 -10.92 13.77
CA PRO A 224 -13.50 -9.63 14.22
C PRO A 224 -12.52 -9.83 15.38
N GLY A 225 -11.25 -10.05 15.04
CA GLY A 225 -10.19 -10.18 16.04
C GLY A 225 -9.01 -11.04 15.63
N HIS A 226 -9.08 -11.89 14.61
CA HIS A 226 -8.03 -12.91 14.39
C HIS A 226 -7.86 -13.38 12.93
N ASN A 227 -7.62 -12.48 11.98
CA ASN A 227 -6.82 -12.87 10.81
C ASN A 227 -5.34 -12.92 11.20
N MET A 228 -4.85 -14.12 11.55
CA MET A 228 -3.46 -14.35 12.00
C MET A 228 -2.38 -13.95 10.97
N PHE A 229 -2.76 -13.56 9.75
CA PHE A 229 -1.83 -13.26 8.66
C PHE A 229 -1.69 -11.76 8.35
N CYS A 230 -2.57 -10.90 8.85
CA CYS A 230 -2.62 -9.48 8.46
C CYS A 230 -3.01 -8.55 9.61
N GLN A 231 -2.25 -7.47 9.81
CA GLN A 231 -2.76 -6.29 10.52
C GLN A 231 -3.80 -5.60 9.65
N THR A 232 -4.89 -5.13 10.24
CA THR A 232 -6.08 -4.69 9.48
C THR A 232 -6.29 -3.19 9.60
N TYR A 233 -6.66 -2.58 8.48
CA TYR A 233 -7.00 -1.17 8.40
C TYR A 233 -8.52 -1.03 8.24
N THR A 234 -9.24 -0.80 9.33
CA THR A 234 -10.73 -0.81 9.41
C THR A 234 -11.46 0.28 8.62
N GLU A 235 -10.76 1.10 7.85
CA GLU A 235 -11.36 2.16 7.03
C GLU A 235 -10.83 2.13 5.59
N THR A 236 -10.14 1.05 5.24
CA THR A 236 -9.42 0.94 3.99
C THR A 236 -10.29 0.39 2.87
N ASP A 237 -9.94 0.70 1.63
CA ASP A 237 -10.60 0.14 0.44
C ASP A 237 -9.97 -1.18 -0.02
N TRP A 238 -8.96 -1.66 0.70
CA TRP A 238 -8.24 -2.88 0.39
C TRP A 238 -8.93 -4.07 1.02
N ASN A 239 -9.08 -5.15 0.26
CA ASN A 239 -9.66 -6.41 0.72
C ASN A 239 -8.66 -7.55 0.51
N ALA A 240 -8.91 -8.71 1.10
CA ALA A 240 -7.98 -9.83 1.12
C ALA A 240 -7.81 -10.58 -0.22
N TYR A 241 -8.31 -10.02 -1.32
CA TYR A 241 -8.29 -10.62 -2.65
C TYR A 241 -6.98 -10.32 -3.41
N ASN A 242 -6.89 -10.84 -4.63
CA ASN A 242 -5.77 -10.55 -5.52
C ASN A 242 -6.02 -9.23 -6.26
N TYR A 243 -4.95 -8.57 -6.69
CA TYR A 243 -5.02 -7.35 -7.50
C TYR A 243 -4.25 -7.54 -8.79
N TRP A 244 -4.82 -7.06 -9.90
CA TRP A 244 -4.12 -7.02 -11.17
C TRP A 244 -2.89 -6.11 -11.10
N THR A 245 -1.80 -6.57 -11.69
CA THR A 245 -0.66 -5.71 -12.04
C THR A 245 -0.65 -5.44 -13.53
N ASN A 246 0.12 -4.46 -13.96
CA ASN A 246 0.24 -4.08 -15.36
C ASN A 246 1.23 -4.96 -16.16
N ASN A 247 2.05 -5.76 -15.48
CA ASN A 247 3.08 -6.58 -16.11
C ASN A 247 2.57 -7.99 -16.45
N VAL A 248 3.26 -8.62 -17.39
CA VAL A 248 3.15 -10.03 -17.74
C VAL A 248 4.51 -10.70 -17.57
N ALA A 249 4.51 -11.99 -17.30
CA ALA A 249 5.71 -12.79 -17.16
C ALA A 249 6.43 -12.92 -18.51
N THR A 250 7.76 -12.80 -18.48
CA THR A 250 8.62 -12.90 -19.67
C THR A 250 9.93 -13.56 -19.31
N ASN A 251 10.48 -14.38 -20.21
CA ASN A 251 11.67 -15.20 -19.94
C ASN A 251 11.46 -16.13 -18.74
N THR A 252 10.29 -16.80 -18.70
CA THR A 252 9.92 -17.69 -17.60
C THR A 252 10.71 -19.00 -17.64
N GLU A 253 10.91 -19.63 -16.48
CA GLU A 253 11.51 -20.97 -16.43
C GLU A 253 10.52 -22.03 -16.96
N LEU A 254 9.24 -21.82 -16.68
CA LEU A 254 8.14 -22.63 -17.21
C LEU A 254 7.53 -21.96 -18.45
N PRO A 255 7.67 -22.55 -19.66
CA PRO A 255 7.16 -21.94 -20.90
C PRO A 255 5.65 -21.67 -20.89
N GLU A 256 4.88 -22.43 -20.11
CA GLU A 256 3.44 -22.23 -19.95
C GLU A 256 3.07 -20.93 -19.23
N ASN A 257 4.01 -20.29 -18.53
CA ASN A 257 3.80 -19.03 -17.82
C ASN A 257 4.14 -17.80 -18.68
N GLU A 258 4.79 -17.99 -19.82
CA GLU A 258 5.17 -16.89 -20.71
C GLU A 258 3.93 -16.09 -21.15
N GLY A 259 3.98 -14.77 -20.98
CA GLY A 259 2.90 -13.85 -21.33
C GLY A 259 1.70 -13.85 -20.38
N LYS A 260 1.72 -14.62 -19.28
CA LYS A 260 0.66 -14.56 -18.26
C LYS A 260 0.80 -13.34 -17.37
N PRO A 261 -0.31 -12.68 -16.96
CA PRO A 261 -0.25 -11.56 -16.03
C PRO A 261 0.36 -11.91 -14.66
N PHE A 262 0.99 -10.93 -14.02
CA PHE A 262 1.29 -11.01 -12.58
C PHE A 262 0.10 -10.50 -11.75
N LEU A 263 -0.11 -11.13 -10.60
CA LEU A 263 -1.05 -10.72 -9.56
C LEU A 263 -0.31 -10.33 -8.29
N TYR A 264 -0.77 -9.25 -7.66
CA TYR A 264 -0.43 -8.92 -6.29
C TYR A 264 -1.40 -9.60 -5.32
N ARG A 265 -0.87 -10.14 -4.22
CA ARG A 265 -1.64 -10.70 -3.09
C ARG A 265 -1.31 -9.91 -1.84
N VAL A 266 -2.33 -9.69 -1.00
CA VAL A 266 -2.29 -8.79 0.17
C VAL A 266 -1.20 -9.04 1.22
N GLU A 267 -0.43 -10.12 1.15
CA GLU A 267 0.72 -10.39 2.02
C GLU A 267 2.05 -9.80 1.50
N GLY A 268 2.01 -8.87 0.55
CA GLY A 268 3.24 -8.38 -0.11
C GLY A 268 3.78 -9.32 -1.18
N LYS A 269 3.04 -10.38 -1.54
CA LYS A 269 3.48 -11.39 -2.51
C LYS A 269 3.04 -11.01 -3.92
N THR A 270 3.90 -11.29 -4.88
CA THR A 270 3.53 -11.30 -6.30
C THR A 270 3.59 -12.73 -6.80
N ARG A 271 2.72 -13.09 -7.76
CA ARG A 271 2.77 -14.39 -8.44
C ARG A 271 2.27 -14.26 -9.87
N VAL A 272 2.72 -15.15 -10.75
CA VAL A 272 2.09 -15.31 -12.06
C VAL A 272 0.66 -15.83 -11.88
N LEU A 273 -0.26 -15.39 -12.73
CA LEU A 273 -1.62 -15.89 -12.76
C LEU A 273 -1.61 -17.39 -13.07
N HIS A 274 -2.16 -18.18 -12.15
CA HIS A 274 -2.56 -19.56 -12.43
C HIS A 274 -4.07 -19.62 -12.61
N LEU A 275 -4.55 -20.60 -13.38
CA LEU A 275 -5.95 -20.78 -13.77
C LEU A 275 -6.90 -21.06 -12.59
N ASN A 276 -6.52 -20.85 -11.32
CA ASN A 276 -7.36 -21.07 -10.13
C ASN A 276 -7.45 -19.81 -9.24
N ALA A 277 -7.26 -18.61 -9.80
CA ALA A 277 -7.33 -17.37 -9.04
C ALA A 277 -8.79 -17.00 -8.73
N PHE A 278 -9.13 -16.94 -7.44
CA PHE A 278 -10.38 -16.38 -6.94
C PHE A 278 -10.29 -14.86 -6.88
N GLU A 279 -11.39 -14.18 -7.23
CA GLU A 279 -11.64 -12.72 -7.24
C GLU A 279 -10.39 -11.85 -7.41
N ILE A 280 -10.29 -11.18 -8.56
CA ILE A 280 -9.18 -10.26 -8.85
C ILE A 280 -9.72 -8.85 -8.97
N ARG A 281 -9.20 -7.95 -8.15
CA ARG A 281 -9.59 -6.54 -8.05
C ARG A 281 -8.61 -5.65 -8.80
N ALA A 282 -8.93 -4.36 -8.88
CA ALA A 282 -8.00 -3.34 -9.35
C ALA A 282 -7.66 -2.37 -8.22
N ALA A 283 -6.37 -2.05 -8.11
CA ALA A 283 -5.89 -0.89 -7.38
C ALA A 283 -5.10 -0.04 -8.37
N CYS A 284 -5.29 1.27 -8.31
CA CYS A 284 -4.77 2.20 -9.30
C CYS A 284 -3.82 3.17 -8.62
N VAL A 285 -2.71 3.51 -9.27
CA VAL A 285 -1.68 4.39 -8.71
C VAL A 285 -1.47 5.61 -9.60
N THR A 286 -1.22 6.77 -8.98
CA THR A 286 -0.71 7.94 -9.70
C THR A 286 0.77 7.76 -10.09
N PRO A 287 1.24 8.33 -11.22
CA PRO A 287 2.64 8.25 -11.63
C PRO A 287 3.62 8.87 -10.62
#